data_AF-A0A7Y8J2T0-F1
#
_entry.id   AF-A0A7Y8J2T0-F1
#
_cell.length_a   1.000
_cell.length_b   1.000
_cell.length_c   1.000
_cell.angle_alpha   90.00
_cell.angle_beta   90.00
_cell.angle_gamma   90.00
#
_symmetry.space_group_name_H-M   'P 1'
#
loop_
_entity.id
_entity.type
_entity.pdbx_description
1 polymer ?
#
loop_
_entity_poly.entity_id
_entity_poly.type
_entity_poly.pdbx_seq_one_letter_code
_entity_poly.pdbx_strand_id
1 'polypeptide(L)'
;AFSSLTFFPFIRFDNYNTENTFWQRIKPGLYVTSNDMLNRYAIFAGAAINAKWERDLFFIFEYKNKLPLLFSLGLKPELSAELYSVSRKSNVDVLFGPDTVNGNVNYDQIIPTEVTYNLLEFDLAARHQIINRYNDLELRFIFSRYTATIGSFIIETDGDPILYPTSDDTYFIGRDFRVSYNFESLIPTRDTDINPVGMEVDFVYDYEWNEFNDEGEYVIEDGLLLPKYNNYNFHRLLFDGSLYFPLWSDHTLTTRLAGGTILGPAVPNFFDFYLGGLIGFKAYPFYSLSGNEMAWVNLTYRFPLWRDIDYKMSFLYFDKIFLSFHFDYGNAWTGDIPSFSDFKKGAGAEIRMHMNSYYLFPTAVFFNASYGFDQFDKVVEQGVATYGKEWRFYGGILFGFDIVNSKSGFTNPNRLR
;
A
#
# COMPACT_ATOMS: atom_id res chain seq x y z
N ALA A 1 -7.44 -28.12 -21.63
CA ALA A 1 -6.15 -28.08 -22.34
C ALA A 1 -5.61 -26.67 -22.15
N PHE A 2 -4.36 -26.53 -21.71
CA PHE A 2 -3.79 -25.21 -21.42
C PHE A 2 -3.41 -24.48 -22.72
N SER A 3 -3.56 -23.15 -22.70
CA SER A 3 -2.92 -22.28 -23.69
C SER A 3 -1.40 -22.38 -23.55
N SER A 4 -0.68 -22.11 -24.63
CA SER A 4 0.76 -21.92 -24.56
C SER A 4 1.13 -20.87 -23.52
N LEU A 5 2.28 -21.06 -22.85
CA LEU A 5 2.86 -20.05 -21.97
C LEU A 5 3.18 -18.80 -22.79
N THR A 6 2.70 -17.65 -22.32
CA THR A 6 3.00 -16.34 -22.92
C THR A 6 3.97 -15.59 -22.03
N PHE A 7 4.95 -14.95 -22.65
CA PHE A 7 6.05 -14.27 -21.98
C PHE A 7 6.02 -12.77 -22.30
N PHE A 8 6.05 -11.93 -21.27
CA PHE A 8 6.09 -10.48 -21.41
C PHE A 8 7.34 -9.92 -20.70
N PRO A 9 8.41 -9.58 -21.45
CA PRO A 9 9.55 -8.93 -20.85
C PRO A 9 9.18 -7.50 -20.44
N PHE A 10 9.73 -7.04 -19.31
CA PHE A 10 9.55 -5.67 -18.85
C PHE A 10 10.82 -5.13 -18.20
N ILE A 11 10.87 -3.82 -18.04
CA ILE A 11 11.89 -3.12 -17.28
C ILE A 11 11.18 -2.22 -16.28
N ARG A 12 11.54 -2.36 -15.00
CA ARG A 12 11.09 -1.50 -13.91
C ARG A 12 12.21 -0.55 -13.50
N PHE A 13 11.83 0.64 -13.04
CA PHE A 13 12.75 1.59 -12.42
C PHE A 13 12.36 1.76 -10.94
N ASP A 14 13.20 1.28 -10.04
CA ASP A 14 12.96 1.28 -8.61
C ASP A 14 13.54 2.54 -7.96
N ASN A 15 12.70 3.26 -7.21
CA ASN A 15 13.12 4.47 -6.51
C ASN A 15 13.01 4.35 -4.98
N TYR A 16 13.06 3.13 -4.45
CA TYR A 16 12.90 2.86 -3.01
C TYR A 16 14.13 3.27 -2.19
N ASN A 17 15.34 3.03 -2.70
CA ASN A 17 16.59 3.43 -2.05
C ASN A 17 17.22 4.59 -2.83
N THR A 18 17.27 5.77 -2.21
CA THR A 18 17.79 7.01 -2.80
C THR A 18 19.30 6.98 -2.98
N GLU A 19 20.02 6.10 -2.29
CA GLU A 19 21.47 5.90 -2.43
C GLU A 19 21.84 5.06 -3.66
N ASN A 20 20.88 4.35 -4.26
CA ASN A 20 21.15 3.51 -5.44
C ASN A 20 21.56 4.36 -6.64
N THR A 21 22.61 3.91 -7.34
CA THR A 21 22.99 4.46 -8.66
C THR A 21 21.92 4.20 -9.71
N PHE A 22 21.92 4.97 -10.81
CA PHE A 22 20.96 4.81 -11.91
C PHE A 22 20.85 3.36 -12.40
N TRP A 23 21.98 2.68 -12.62
CA TRP A 23 22.00 1.29 -13.09
C TRP A 23 21.46 0.28 -12.07
N GLN A 24 21.64 0.55 -10.77
CA GLN A 24 21.08 -0.29 -9.71
C GLN A 24 19.56 -0.13 -9.55
N ARG A 25 19.01 0.99 -10.01
CA ARG A 25 17.55 1.23 -10.04
C ARG A 25 16.84 0.52 -11.18
N ILE A 26 17.57 0.13 -12.23
CA ILE A 26 16.97 -0.63 -13.35
C ILE A 26 16.82 -2.09 -12.92
N LYS A 27 15.59 -2.59 -13.02
CA LYS A 27 15.21 -3.95 -12.66
C LYS A 27 14.49 -4.62 -13.84
N PRO A 28 15.22 -5.33 -14.74
CA PRO A 28 14.60 -6.13 -15.77
C PRO A 28 13.84 -7.31 -15.18
N GLY A 29 12.76 -7.71 -15.85
CA GLY A 29 11.93 -8.82 -15.42
C GLY A 29 11.14 -9.47 -16.54
N LEU A 30 10.44 -10.53 -16.18
CA LEU A 30 9.64 -11.36 -17.07
C LEU A 30 8.32 -11.71 -16.39
N TYR A 31 7.20 -11.42 -17.06
CA TYR A 31 5.90 -11.99 -16.69
C TYR A 31 5.61 -13.22 -17.53
N VAL A 32 4.99 -14.21 -16.91
CA VAL A 32 4.57 -15.46 -17.52
C VAL A 32 3.12 -15.72 -17.20
N THR A 33 2.32 -16.05 -18.21
CA THR A 33 0.91 -16.41 -18.01
C THR A 33 0.49 -17.60 -18.87
N SER A 34 -0.42 -18.40 -18.35
CA SER A 34 -1.10 -19.47 -19.08
C SER A 34 -2.47 -19.71 -18.47
N ASN A 35 -3.48 -19.88 -19.33
CA ASN A 35 -4.85 -20.15 -18.92
C ASN A 35 -5.33 -21.45 -19.57
N ASP A 36 -6.16 -22.21 -18.87
CA ASP A 36 -6.92 -23.29 -19.49
C ASP A 36 -7.87 -22.71 -20.56
N MET A 37 -8.15 -23.47 -21.63
CA MET A 37 -9.04 -23.03 -22.71
C MET A 37 -10.43 -22.59 -22.25
N LEU A 38 -10.91 -23.10 -21.11
CA LEU A 38 -12.20 -22.73 -20.52
C LEU A 38 -12.07 -21.69 -19.40
N ASN A 39 -10.87 -21.10 -19.24
CA ASN A 39 -10.51 -20.17 -18.18
C ASN A 39 -10.84 -20.66 -16.76
N ARG A 40 -10.78 -21.98 -16.56
CA ARG A 40 -11.05 -22.64 -15.27
C ARG A 40 -9.85 -22.59 -14.32
N TYR A 41 -8.67 -22.50 -14.91
CA TYR A 41 -7.38 -22.45 -14.25
C TYR A 41 -6.59 -21.34 -14.92
N ALA A 42 -5.98 -20.47 -14.13
CA ALA A 42 -5.07 -19.44 -14.61
C ALA A 42 -3.81 -19.44 -13.76
N ILE A 43 -2.67 -19.25 -14.43
CA ILE A 43 -1.38 -19.01 -13.78
C ILE A 43 -0.88 -17.66 -14.26
N PHE A 44 -0.43 -16.86 -13.31
CA PHE A 44 0.28 -15.62 -13.55
C PHE A 44 1.48 -15.52 -12.61
N ALA A 45 2.67 -15.36 -13.17
CA ALA A 45 3.90 -15.30 -12.41
C ALA A 45 4.81 -14.19 -12.93
N GLY A 46 5.61 -13.62 -12.05
CA GLY A 46 6.57 -12.58 -12.40
C GLY A 46 7.87 -12.77 -11.64
N ALA A 47 8.97 -12.49 -12.32
CA ALA A 47 10.29 -12.45 -11.71
C ALA A 47 11.07 -11.25 -12.23
N ALA A 48 11.67 -10.48 -11.34
CA ALA A 48 12.55 -9.37 -11.67
C ALA A 48 13.71 -9.27 -10.69
N ILE A 49 14.87 -8.85 -11.19
CA ILE A 49 16.08 -8.73 -10.39
C ILE A 49 16.93 -7.56 -10.87
N ASN A 50 17.56 -6.83 -9.95
CA ASN A 50 18.45 -5.73 -10.29
C ASN A 50 19.93 -6.07 -10.06
N ALA A 51 20.82 -5.10 -10.33
CA ALA A 51 22.26 -5.26 -10.16
C ALA A 51 22.70 -5.48 -8.69
N LYS A 52 21.86 -5.17 -7.70
CA LYS A 52 22.10 -5.43 -6.27
C LYS A 52 21.61 -6.81 -5.81
N TRP A 53 21.05 -7.63 -6.70
CA TRP A 53 20.37 -8.90 -6.37
C TRP A 53 19.10 -8.73 -5.51
N GLU A 54 18.48 -7.55 -5.57
CA GLU A 54 17.14 -7.34 -5.02
C GLU A 54 16.14 -8.02 -5.96
N ARG A 55 15.35 -8.95 -5.41
CA ARG A 55 14.39 -9.75 -6.18
C ARG A 55 12.97 -9.28 -5.92
N ASP A 56 12.16 -9.37 -6.96
CA ASP A 56 10.69 -9.30 -6.89
C ASP A 56 10.15 -10.55 -7.59
N LEU A 57 9.61 -11.47 -6.81
CA LEU A 57 8.99 -12.70 -7.30
C LEU A 57 7.55 -12.74 -6.84
N PHE A 58 6.65 -13.11 -7.74
CA PHE A 58 5.30 -13.50 -7.37
C PHE A 58 4.81 -14.65 -8.23
N PHE A 59 3.89 -15.42 -7.67
CA PHE A 59 3.18 -16.49 -8.35
C PHE A 59 1.72 -16.48 -7.88
N ILE A 60 0.80 -16.47 -8.83
CA ILE A 60 -0.65 -16.46 -8.60
C ILE A 60 -1.23 -17.62 -9.39
N PHE A 61 -1.99 -18.45 -8.71
CA PHE A 61 -2.81 -19.49 -9.30
C PHE A 61 -4.28 -19.21 -8.99
N GLU A 62 -5.12 -19.14 -10.02
CA GLU A 62 -6.56 -18.97 -9.88
C GLU A 62 -7.32 -20.21 -10.33
N TYR A 63 -8.38 -20.53 -9.59
CA TYR A 63 -9.32 -21.60 -9.90
C TYR A 63 -10.74 -21.04 -9.93
N LYS A 64 -11.37 -21.10 -11.11
CA LYS A 64 -12.68 -20.50 -11.41
C LYS A 64 -13.74 -21.54 -11.81
N ASN A 65 -13.61 -22.77 -11.30
CA ASN A 65 -14.49 -23.87 -11.69
C ASN A 65 -15.36 -24.37 -10.52
N LYS A 66 -16.30 -25.24 -10.83
CA LYS A 66 -17.27 -25.76 -9.86
C LYS A 66 -16.58 -26.62 -8.80
N LEU A 67 -16.64 -26.18 -7.55
CA LEU A 67 -16.25 -26.99 -6.41
C LEU A 67 -17.40 -27.95 -6.03
N PRO A 68 -17.15 -29.26 -5.89
CA PRO A 68 -18.12 -30.18 -5.31
C PRO A 68 -18.61 -29.68 -3.95
N LEU A 69 -19.86 -29.99 -3.57
CA LEU A 69 -20.56 -29.52 -2.36
C LEU A 69 -20.94 -28.03 -2.37
N LEU A 70 -20.01 -27.12 -2.68
CA LEU A 70 -20.30 -25.68 -2.74
C LEU A 70 -21.23 -25.33 -3.91
N PHE A 71 -20.97 -25.93 -5.09
CA PHE A 71 -21.81 -25.72 -6.27
C PHE A 71 -23.25 -26.20 -6.05
N SER A 72 -23.46 -27.29 -5.30
CA SER A 72 -24.80 -27.78 -4.94
C SER A 72 -25.53 -26.84 -3.97
N LEU A 73 -24.80 -26.02 -3.22
CA LEU A 73 -25.36 -24.97 -2.37
C LEU A 73 -25.59 -23.65 -3.12
N GLY A 74 -25.32 -23.61 -4.44
CA GLY A 74 -25.43 -22.42 -5.27
C GLY A 74 -24.21 -21.49 -5.22
N LEU A 75 -23.20 -21.84 -4.43
CA LEU A 75 -21.97 -21.06 -4.27
C LEU A 75 -20.97 -21.38 -5.38
N LYS A 76 -20.31 -20.35 -5.90
CA LYS A 76 -19.31 -20.45 -6.96
C LYS A 76 -18.14 -19.51 -6.63
N PRO A 77 -17.36 -19.81 -5.59
CA PRO A 77 -16.23 -18.97 -5.26
C PRO A 77 -15.11 -19.15 -6.30
N GLU A 78 -14.44 -18.06 -6.63
CA GLU A 78 -13.16 -18.06 -7.32
C GLU A 78 -12.07 -18.19 -6.25
N LEU A 79 -11.22 -19.21 -6.37
CA LEU A 79 -10.13 -19.43 -5.42
C LEU A 79 -8.83 -18.89 -6.00
N SER A 80 -8.02 -18.24 -5.17
CA SER A 80 -6.64 -17.89 -5.51
C SER A 80 -5.66 -18.48 -4.49
N ALA A 81 -4.49 -18.86 -4.98
CA ALA A 81 -3.32 -19.15 -4.17
C ALA A 81 -2.18 -18.26 -4.68
N GLU A 82 -1.62 -17.45 -3.79
CA GLU A 82 -0.64 -16.43 -4.14
C GLU A 82 0.61 -16.60 -3.29
N LEU A 83 1.77 -16.37 -3.89
CA LEU A 83 3.07 -16.46 -3.24
C LEU A 83 3.91 -15.26 -3.66
N TYR A 84 4.50 -14.58 -2.70
CA TYR A 84 5.32 -13.40 -2.90
C TYR A 84 6.68 -13.59 -2.25
N SER A 85 7.75 -13.22 -2.96
CA SER A 85 9.09 -13.10 -2.37
C SER A 85 9.80 -11.86 -2.87
N VAL A 86 10.04 -10.93 -1.95
CA VAL A 86 10.62 -9.62 -2.24
C VAL A 86 11.87 -9.43 -1.38
N SER A 87 12.93 -8.83 -1.92
CA SER A 87 14.10 -8.43 -1.13
C SER A 87 14.54 -7.00 -1.41
N ARG A 88 14.97 -6.27 -0.37
CA ARG A 88 15.50 -4.90 -0.46
C ARG A 88 16.78 -4.78 0.36
N LYS A 89 17.77 -4.07 -0.15
CA LYS A 89 19.08 -3.89 0.47
C LYS A 89 19.26 -2.45 0.91
N SER A 90 19.73 -2.29 2.14
CA SER A 90 20.17 -1.02 2.70
C SER A 90 21.56 -1.16 3.27
N ASN A 91 22.35 -0.10 3.17
CA ASN A 91 23.56 0.01 3.97
C ASN A 91 23.16 0.46 5.37
N VAL A 92 23.75 -0.13 6.39
CA VAL A 92 23.53 0.23 7.80
C VAL A 92 24.88 0.19 8.50
N ASP A 93 25.14 1.17 9.35
CA ASP A 93 26.32 1.18 10.19
C ASP A 93 26.01 0.45 11.51
N VAL A 94 26.75 -0.62 11.79
CA VAL A 94 26.67 -1.31 13.08
C VAL A 94 27.60 -0.60 14.06
N LEU A 95 27.03 -0.14 15.16
CA LEU A 95 27.71 0.69 16.15
C LEU A 95 28.07 -0.16 17.37
N PHE A 96 29.36 -0.23 17.69
CA PHE A 96 29.90 -0.97 18.84
C PHE A 96 30.52 -0.04 19.88
N GLY A 97 30.48 -0.46 21.15
CA GLY A 97 31.08 0.26 22.28
C GLY A 97 30.45 1.63 22.53
N PRO A 98 29.15 1.71 22.87
CA PRO A 98 28.53 2.99 23.20
C PRO A 98 29.12 3.54 24.52
N ASP A 99 29.83 4.66 24.44
CA ASP A 99 30.29 5.45 25.59
C ASP A 99 29.55 6.78 25.64
N THR A 100 28.90 7.08 26.77
CA THR A 100 28.14 8.32 26.93
C THR A 100 28.91 9.31 27.78
N VAL A 101 29.50 10.33 27.14
CA VAL A 101 30.23 11.41 27.83
C VAL A 101 29.46 12.72 27.67
N ASN A 102 29.10 13.35 28.78
CA ASN A 102 28.34 14.61 28.83
C ASN A 102 26.99 14.58 28.06
N GLY A 103 26.33 13.42 28.01
CA GLY A 103 25.04 13.25 27.32
C GLY A 103 25.15 13.01 25.81
N ASN A 104 26.36 12.94 25.26
CA ASN A 104 26.61 12.53 23.88
C ASN A 104 27.09 11.08 23.86
N VAL A 105 26.40 10.22 23.10
CA VAL A 105 26.80 8.82 22.88
C VAL A 105 27.84 8.80 21.75
N ASN A 106 29.06 8.39 22.08
CA ASN A 106 30.11 8.05 21.13
C ASN A 106 30.18 6.54 20.98
N TYR A 107 30.67 6.06 19.84
CA TYR A 107 30.85 4.64 19.57
C TYR A 107 32.32 4.38 19.29
N ASP A 108 32.87 3.35 19.93
CA ASP A 108 34.26 2.93 19.76
C ASP A 108 34.55 2.45 18.33
N GLN A 109 33.56 1.79 17.70
CA GLN A 109 33.68 1.30 16.33
C GLN A 109 32.37 1.45 15.56
N ILE A 110 32.48 1.90 14.31
CA ILE A 110 31.38 2.04 13.36
C ILE A 110 31.73 1.15 12.16
N ILE A 111 31.01 0.05 12.00
CA ILE A 111 31.30 -0.94 10.97
C ILE A 111 30.17 -0.89 9.93
N PRO A 112 30.44 -0.44 8.70
CA PRO A 112 29.44 -0.43 7.65
C PRO A 112 29.13 -1.88 7.23
N THR A 113 27.85 -2.24 7.28
CA THR A 113 27.35 -3.53 6.77
C THR A 113 26.17 -3.33 5.83
N GLU A 114 25.80 -4.38 5.11
CA GLU A 114 24.60 -4.43 4.30
C GLU A 114 23.52 -5.23 5.03
N VAL A 115 22.31 -4.69 5.11
CA VAL A 115 21.13 -5.42 5.60
C VAL A 115 20.20 -5.67 4.43
N THR A 116 19.85 -6.95 4.21
CA THR A 116 18.84 -7.36 3.23
C THR A 116 17.53 -7.68 3.95
N TYR A 117 16.51 -6.84 3.73
CA TYR A 117 15.15 -7.10 4.15
C TYR A 117 14.49 -8.07 3.18
N ASN A 118 14.01 -9.20 3.66
CA ASN A 118 13.33 -10.24 2.91
C ASN A 118 11.88 -10.37 3.37
N LEU A 119 10.96 -10.37 2.41
CA LEU A 119 9.57 -10.76 2.57
C LEU A 119 9.33 -12.12 1.93
N LEU A 120 8.65 -13.00 2.64
CA LEU A 120 7.97 -14.16 2.10
C LEU A 120 6.50 -14.09 2.55
N GLU A 121 5.57 -14.11 1.61
CA GLU A 121 4.13 -14.07 1.91
C GLU A 121 3.38 -15.09 1.07
N PHE A 122 2.40 -15.75 1.69
CA PHE A 122 1.54 -16.75 1.09
C PHE A 122 0.08 -16.45 1.42
N ASP A 123 -0.74 -16.38 0.38
CA ASP A 123 -2.15 -16.06 0.51
C ASP A 123 -3.02 -17.16 -0.10
N LEU A 124 -4.14 -17.42 0.57
CA LEU A 124 -5.25 -18.21 0.05
C LEU A 124 -6.49 -17.35 0.09
N ALA A 125 -7.12 -17.10 -1.07
CA ALA A 125 -8.35 -16.34 -1.13
C ALA A 125 -9.50 -17.13 -1.75
N ALA A 126 -10.72 -16.83 -1.33
CA ALA A 126 -11.96 -17.31 -1.89
C ALA A 126 -12.91 -16.11 -2.07
N ARG A 127 -13.12 -15.70 -3.32
CA ARG A 127 -13.98 -14.58 -3.68
C ARG A 127 -15.32 -15.06 -4.21
N HIS A 128 -16.42 -14.47 -3.77
CA HIS A 128 -17.75 -14.82 -4.23
C HIS A 128 -18.67 -13.60 -4.30
N GLN A 129 -19.38 -13.47 -5.43
CA GLN A 129 -20.46 -12.48 -5.55
C GLN A 129 -21.68 -12.93 -4.74
N ILE A 130 -22.09 -12.10 -3.77
CA ILE A 130 -23.19 -12.41 -2.85
C ILE A 130 -24.40 -11.55 -3.21
N ILE A 131 -25.60 -12.14 -3.16
CA ILE A 131 -26.90 -11.50 -3.46
C ILE A 131 -27.06 -11.05 -4.92
N ASN A 132 -26.20 -10.17 -5.43
CA ASN A 132 -26.22 -9.63 -6.79
C ASN A 132 -24.81 -9.19 -7.23
N ARG A 133 -24.67 -8.72 -8.47
CA ARG A 133 -23.38 -8.31 -9.08
C ARG A 133 -22.68 -7.12 -8.41
N TYR A 134 -23.36 -6.42 -7.52
CA TYR A 134 -22.85 -5.24 -6.83
C TYR A 134 -22.17 -5.58 -5.51
N ASN A 135 -22.34 -6.79 -4.97
CA ASN A 135 -21.70 -7.20 -3.72
C ASN A 135 -20.72 -8.33 -3.96
N ASP A 136 -19.48 -8.11 -3.54
CA ASP A 136 -18.40 -9.06 -3.58
C ASP A 136 -17.91 -9.32 -2.16
N LEU A 137 -17.77 -10.60 -1.81
CA LEU A 137 -17.18 -11.03 -0.55
C LEU A 137 -15.93 -11.85 -0.84
N GLU A 138 -14.82 -11.47 -0.22
CA GLU A 138 -13.58 -12.23 -0.24
C GLU A 138 -13.21 -12.69 1.17
N LEU A 139 -12.94 -13.98 1.30
CA LEU A 139 -12.27 -14.56 2.47
C LEU A 139 -10.82 -14.80 2.09
N ARG A 140 -9.87 -14.35 2.92
CA ARG A 140 -8.45 -14.53 2.65
C ARG A 140 -7.71 -14.95 3.91
N PHE A 141 -6.80 -15.91 3.78
CA PHE A 141 -5.82 -16.25 4.78
C PHE A 141 -4.45 -15.81 4.28
N ILE A 142 -3.70 -15.09 5.11
CA ILE A 142 -2.38 -14.56 4.79
C ILE A 142 -1.39 -15.07 5.83
N PHE A 143 -0.28 -15.63 5.37
CA PHE A 143 0.88 -15.95 6.18
C PHE A 143 2.07 -15.17 5.65
N SER A 144 2.77 -14.43 6.50
CA SER A 144 3.92 -13.64 6.08
C SER A 144 5.08 -13.72 7.05
N ARG A 145 6.30 -13.61 6.51
CA ARG A 145 7.55 -13.64 7.29
C ARG A 145 8.51 -12.59 6.79
N TYR A 146 8.99 -11.77 7.73
CA TYR A 146 9.86 -10.64 7.46
C TYR A 146 11.19 -10.90 8.16
N THR A 147 12.26 -10.92 7.37
CA THR A 147 13.59 -11.30 7.85
C THR A 147 14.61 -10.25 7.41
N ALA A 148 15.37 -9.72 8.35
CA ALA A 148 16.54 -8.89 8.10
C ALA A 148 17.79 -9.79 8.08
N THR A 149 18.42 -9.93 6.92
CA THR A 149 19.69 -10.65 6.78
C THR A 149 20.83 -9.65 6.89
N ILE A 150 21.63 -9.74 7.95
CA ILE A 150 22.80 -8.88 8.17
C ILE A 150 23.99 -9.50 7.43
N GLY A 151 24.61 -8.75 6.53
CA GLY A 151 25.82 -9.14 5.81
C GLY A 151 26.98 -9.40 6.76
N SER A 152 27.91 -10.27 6.35
CA SER A 152 29.09 -10.56 7.18
C SER A 152 29.98 -9.32 7.28
N PHE A 153 30.51 -9.04 8.47
CA PHE A 153 31.46 -7.95 8.69
C PHE A 153 32.57 -8.39 9.64
N ILE A 154 33.67 -7.63 9.68
CA ILE A 154 34.83 -7.92 10.52
C ILE A 154 34.81 -6.97 11.70
N ILE A 155 34.78 -7.51 12.91
CA ILE A 155 34.95 -6.76 14.16
C ILE A 155 36.44 -6.67 14.45
N GLU A 156 36.97 -5.44 14.44
CA GLU A 156 38.35 -5.19 14.81
C GLU A 156 38.47 -5.31 16.34
N THR A 157 39.42 -6.10 16.84
CA THR A 157 39.71 -6.17 18.28
C THR A 157 41.20 -5.89 18.49
N ASP A 158 41.63 -5.62 19.73
CA ASP A 158 43.06 -5.45 20.05
C ASP A 158 43.91 -6.71 19.75
N GLY A 159 43.25 -7.85 19.46
CA GLY A 159 43.87 -9.10 19.02
C GLY A 159 43.53 -9.45 17.58
N ASP A 160 43.13 -10.70 17.33
CA ASP A 160 42.75 -11.15 15.98
C ASP A 160 41.35 -10.60 15.59
N PRO A 161 41.17 -10.10 14.37
CA PRO A 161 39.87 -9.67 13.89
C PRO A 161 38.85 -10.82 13.91
N ILE A 162 37.64 -10.55 14.40
CA ILE A 162 36.57 -11.54 14.49
C ILE A 162 35.65 -11.38 13.28
N LEU A 163 35.49 -12.43 12.48
CA LEU A 163 34.48 -12.45 11.42
C LEU A 163 33.10 -12.69 12.05
N TYR A 164 32.21 -11.71 11.95
CA TYR A 164 30.80 -11.90 12.18
C TYR A 164 30.18 -12.47 10.89
N PRO A 165 29.71 -13.74 10.89
CA PRO A 165 29.13 -14.34 9.70
C PRO A 165 27.77 -13.70 9.37
N THR A 166 27.31 -13.88 8.14
CA THR A 166 25.94 -13.50 7.78
C THR A 166 24.93 -14.20 8.69
N SER A 167 23.99 -13.43 9.21
CA SER A 167 22.95 -13.90 10.12
C SER A 167 21.57 -13.43 9.66
N ASP A 168 20.57 -14.27 9.87
CA ASP A 168 19.18 -13.97 9.58
C ASP A 168 18.44 -13.65 10.89
N ASP A 169 17.83 -12.48 10.95
CA ASP A 169 16.96 -12.06 12.03
C ASP A 169 15.52 -11.96 11.52
N THR A 170 14.67 -12.91 11.93
CA THR A 170 13.24 -12.82 11.61
C THR A 170 12.57 -11.96 12.66
N TYR A 171 12.19 -10.74 12.31
CA TYR A 171 11.61 -9.82 13.29
C TYR A 171 10.08 -9.87 13.32
N PHE A 172 9.43 -10.41 12.28
CA PHE A 172 7.96 -10.50 12.22
C PHE A 172 7.47 -11.79 11.53
N ILE A 173 6.51 -12.45 12.18
CA ILE A 173 5.74 -13.58 11.63
C ILE A 173 4.26 -13.20 11.72
N GLY A 174 3.65 -12.98 10.56
CA GLY A 174 2.28 -12.53 10.41
C GLY A 174 1.32 -13.66 10.07
N ARG A 175 0.15 -13.66 10.69
CA ARG A 175 -0.96 -14.56 10.35
C ARG A 175 -2.25 -13.76 10.43
N ASP A 176 -2.99 -13.71 9.33
CA ASP A 176 -4.19 -12.89 9.19
C ASP A 176 -5.31 -13.70 8.53
N PHE A 177 -6.48 -13.66 9.14
CA PHE A 177 -7.73 -14.07 8.52
C PHE A 177 -8.57 -12.84 8.21
N ARG A 178 -8.71 -12.58 6.91
CA ARG A 178 -9.38 -11.42 6.35
C ARG A 178 -10.74 -11.75 5.77
N VAL A 179 -11.70 -10.89 6.06
CA VAL A 179 -13.00 -10.82 5.40
C VAL A 179 -13.13 -9.44 4.77
N SER A 180 -13.18 -9.39 3.45
CA SER A 180 -13.40 -8.16 2.68
C SER A 180 -14.78 -8.20 2.06
N TYR A 181 -15.55 -7.14 2.23
CA TYR A 181 -16.83 -6.92 1.60
C TYR A 181 -16.78 -5.64 0.77
N ASN A 182 -17.05 -5.76 -0.52
CA ASN A 182 -17.14 -4.64 -1.44
C ASN A 182 -18.57 -4.52 -1.96
N PHE A 183 -19.11 -3.31 -1.93
CA PHE A 183 -20.37 -2.94 -2.55
C PHE A 183 -20.13 -1.80 -3.53
N GLU A 184 -20.42 -2.00 -4.81
CA GLU A 184 -20.26 -0.98 -5.85
C GLU A 184 -21.54 -0.84 -6.66
N SER A 185 -22.21 0.30 -6.53
CA SER A 185 -23.42 0.64 -7.26
C SER A 185 -23.27 2.01 -7.92
N LEU A 186 -22.49 2.03 -9.01
CA LEU A 186 -22.32 3.20 -9.86
C LEU A 186 -23.34 3.22 -11.00
N ILE A 187 -23.86 4.41 -11.30
CA ILE A 187 -24.72 4.63 -12.46
C ILE A 187 -23.80 4.77 -13.69
N PRO A 188 -23.98 3.94 -14.73
CA PRO A 188 -23.19 4.05 -15.95
C PRO A 188 -23.63 5.28 -16.75
N THR A 189 -22.73 6.24 -16.87
CA THR A 189 -22.86 7.47 -17.65
C THR A 189 -21.59 7.66 -18.48
N ARG A 190 -21.62 8.57 -19.46
CA ARG A 190 -20.42 8.90 -20.26
C ARG A 190 -19.26 9.39 -19.39
N ASP A 191 -19.58 9.99 -18.24
CA ASP A 191 -18.62 10.65 -17.37
C ASP A 191 -18.36 9.87 -16.07
N THR A 192 -18.80 8.62 -15.95
CA THR A 192 -18.65 7.85 -14.69
C THR A 192 -17.18 7.68 -14.27
N ASP A 193 -16.26 7.63 -15.22
CA ASP A 193 -14.81 7.53 -14.98
C ASP A 193 -14.24 8.76 -14.26
N ILE A 194 -14.66 9.96 -14.66
CA ILE A 194 -14.14 11.23 -14.17
C ILE A 194 -15.04 11.87 -13.12
N ASN A 195 -16.36 11.66 -13.20
CA ASN A 195 -17.41 12.24 -12.38
C ASN A 195 -18.51 11.21 -12.07
N PRO A 196 -18.21 10.21 -11.22
CA PRO A 196 -19.15 9.13 -10.88
C PRO A 196 -20.43 9.62 -10.20
N VAL A 197 -21.47 8.78 -10.23
CA VAL A 197 -22.74 8.94 -9.52
C VAL A 197 -23.15 7.59 -8.96
N GLY A 198 -23.61 7.53 -7.71
CA GLY A 198 -23.93 6.29 -7.02
C GLY A 198 -23.24 6.15 -5.68
N MET A 199 -22.86 4.92 -5.33
CA MET A 199 -22.27 4.60 -4.03
C MET A 199 -21.27 3.45 -4.15
N GLU A 200 -20.24 3.54 -3.32
CA GLU A 200 -19.25 2.51 -3.13
C GLU A 200 -18.97 2.33 -1.64
N VAL A 201 -18.81 1.09 -1.19
CA VAL A 201 -18.45 0.76 0.19
C VAL A 201 -17.50 -0.41 0.20
N ASP A 202 -16.41 -0.24 0.93
CA ASP A 202 -15.46 -1.28 1.26
C ASP A 202 -15.42 -1.45 2.77
N PHE A 203 -15.52 -2.68 3.21
CA PHE A 203 -15.35 -3.07 4.60
C PHE A 203 -14.37 -4.22 4.68
N VAL A 204 -13.36 -4.09 5.52
CA VAL A 204 -12.35 -5.12 5.76
C VAL A 204 -12.31 -5.40 7.25
N TYR A 205 -12.47 -6.68 7.59
CA TYR A 205 -12.22 -7.20 8.92
C TYR A 205 -11.01 -8.13 8.84
N ASP A 206 -10.02 -7.88 9.69
CA ASP A 206 -8.84 -8.71 9.85
C ASP A 206 -8.81 -9.25 11.27
N TYR A 207 -8.56 -10.55 11.42
CA TYR A 207 -8.13 -11.13 12.68
C TYR A 207 -6.65 -11.48 12.53
N GLU A 208 -5.80 -10.75 13.24
CA GLU A 208 -4.36 -10.94 13.17
C GLU A 208 -3.84 -11.63 14.43
N TRP A 209 -2.96 -12.62 14.27
CA TRP A 209 -2.28 -13.30 15.38
C TRP A 209 -0.79 -13.44 15.07
N ASN A 210 -0.07 -12.39 15.41
CA ASN A 210 1.29 -12.13 14.95
C ASN A 210 2.31 -12.32 16.07
N GLU A 211 3.54 -12.66 15.67
CA GLU A 211 4.73 -12.64 16.52
C GLU A 211 5.63 -11.50 15.99
N PHE A 212 5.97 -10.53 16.85
CA PHE A 212 6.75 -9.36 16.46
C PHE A 212 7.79 -9.02 17.53
N ASN A 213 9.04 -8.79 17.13
CA ASN A 213 10.10 -8.29 17.99
C ASN A 213 10.13 -6.76 17.91
N ASP A 214 9.21 -6.10 18.62
CA ASP A 214 9.09 -4.63 18.64
C ASP A 214 10.16 -3.95 19.51
N GLU A 215 10.62 -4.63 20.55
CA GLU A 215 11.63 -4.11 21.49
C GLU A 215 13.06 -4.32 20.99
N GLY A 216 13.27 -5.13 19.94
CA GLY A 216 14.59 -5.49 19.45
C GLY A 216 15.39 -6.31 20.47
N GLU A 217 14.70 -7.07 21.33
CA GLU A 217 15.32 -7.92 22.34
C GLU A 217 15.66 -9.30 21.76
N TYR A 218 16.72 -9.91 22.30
CA TYR A 218 17.21 -11.21 21.86
C TYR A 218 17.54 -12.11 23.04
N VAL A 219 17.34 -13.42 22.86
CA VAL A 219 17.71 -14.47 23.80
C VAL A 219 18.75 -15.39 23.17
N ILE A 220 19.68 -15.89 23.96
CA ILE A 220 20.68 -16.85 23.49
C ILE A 220 20.17 -18.25 23.84
N GLU A 221 19.82 -19.03 22.82
CA GLU A 221 19.43 -20.44 22.94
C GLU A 221 20.39 -21.30 22.11
N ASP A 222 21.00 -22.32 22.74
CA ASP A 222 21.96 -23.22 22.10
C ASP A 222 23.12 -22.51 21.36
N GLY A 223 23.52 -21.33 21.85
CA GLY A 223 24.59 -20.52 21.26
C GLY A 223 24.16 -19.69 20.04
N LEU A 224 22.87 -19.69 19.70
CA LEU A 224 22.28 -18.86 18.66
C LEU A 224 21.53 -17.68 19.29
N LEU A 225 21.67 -16.50 18.70
CA LEU A 225 20.90 -15.32 19.09
C LEU A 225 19.55 -15.37 18.39
N LEU A 226 18.47 -15.54 19.15
CA LEU A 226 17.10 -15.61 18.65
C LEU A 226 16.31 -14.37 19.08
N PRO A 227 15.47 -13.80 18.19
CA PRO A 227 14.60 -12.68 18.52
C PRO A 227 13.57 -13.09 19.56
N LYS A 228 13.36 -12.24 20.56
CA LYS A 228 12.34 -12.44 21.60
C LYS A 228 11.02 -11.83 21.12
N TYR A 229 10.10 -12.67 20.66
CA TYR A 229 8.83 -12.19 20.12
C TYR A 229 7.81 -11.83 21.20
N ASN A 230 7.10 -10.73 20.97
CA ASN A 230 5.83 -10.42 21.60
C ASN A 230 4.67 -10.88 20.72
N ASN A 231 3.61 -11.41 21.35
CA ASN A 231 2.43 -11.88 20.65
C ASN A 231 1.38 -10.77 20.55
N TYR A 232 0.96 -10.45 19.33
CA TYR A 232 -0.08 -9.46 19.04
C TYR A 232 -1.27 -10.13 18.37
N ASN A 233 -2.32 -10.34 19.16
CA ASN A 233 -3.57 -10.92 18.70
C ASN A 233 -4.68 -9.87 18.80
N PHE A 234 -5.18 -9.40 17.67
CA PHE A 234 -6.17 -8.34 17.65
C PHE A 234 -7.12 -8.44 16.46
N HIS A 235 -8.26 -7.79 16.61
CA HIS A 235 -9.21 -7.61 15.53
C HIS A 235 -9.03 -6.21 14.95
N ARG A 236 -8.94 -6.11 13.64
CA ARG A 236 -8.84 -4.84 12.93
C ARG A 236 -10.04 -4.67 12.03
N LEU A 237 -10.58 -3.46 12.03
CA LEU A 237 -11.71 -3.05 11.20
C LEU A 237 -11.28 -1.86 10.36
N LEU A 238 -11.59 -1.90 9.07
CA LEU A 238 -11.41 -0.80 8.13
C LEU A 238 -12.69 -0.63 7.33
N PHE A 239 -13.18 0.60 7.27
CA PHE A 239 -14.30 1.03 6.45
C PHE A 239 -13.83 2.16 5.53
N ASP A 240 -14.24 2.10 4.26
CA ASP A 240 -14.03 3.15 3.26
C ASP A 240 -15.28 3.23 2.38
N GLY A 241 -16.07 4.29 2.54
CA GLY A 241 -17.33 4.47 1.83
C GLY A 241 -17.37 5.78 1.07
N SER A 242 -17.76 5.73 -0.20
CA SER A 242 -17.92 6.91 -1.07
C SER A 242 -19.36 7.03 -1.56
N LEU A 243 -19.95 8.20 -1.37
CA LEU A 243 -21.27 8.57 -1.87
C LEU A 243 -21.10 9.67 -2.93
N TYR A 244 -21.66 9.45 -4.11
CA TYR A 244 -21.55 10.35 -5.25
C TYR A 244 -22.92 10.93 -5.59
N PHE A 245 -23.22 12.09 -5.01
CA PHE A 245 -24.51 12.75 -5.17
C PHE A 245 -24.55 13.57 -6.45
N PRO A 246 -25.46 13.25 -7.40
CA PRO A 246 -25.64 14.08 -8.57
C PRO A 246 -26.35 15.38 -8.17
N LEU A 247 -25.86 16.50 -8.69
CA LEU A 247 -26.47 17.82 -8.53
C LEU A 247 -27.04 18.27 -9.89
N TRP A 248 -27.06 19.57 -10.15
CA TRP A 248 -27.49 20.12 -11.44
C TRP A 248 -26.35 20.10 -12.46
N SER A 249 -26.69 20.14 -13.75
CA SER A 249 -25.75 20.35 -14.86
C SER A 249 -24.53 19.40 -14.88
N ASP A 250 -24.72 18.14 -14.45
CA ASP A 250 -23.67 17.12 -14.36
C ASP A 250 -22.56 17.46 -13.36
N HIS A 251 -22.90 18.24 -12.33
CA HIS A 251 -22.06 18.44 -11.16
C HIS A 251 -22.28 17.28 -10.18
N THR A 252 -21.25 16.92 -9.42
CA THR A 252 -21.33 15.89 -8.38
C THR A 252 -20.74 16.40 -7.08
N LEU A 253 -21.42 16.13 -5.97
CA LEU A 253 -20.83 16.21 -4.64
C LEU A 253 -20.49 14.81 -4.17
N THR A 254 -19.20 14.54 -4.03
CA THR A 254 -18.68 13.30 -3.48
C THR A 254 -18.41 13.48 -1.98
N THR A 255 -18.91 12.56 -1.17
CA THR A 255 -18.52 12.43 0.23
C THR A 255 -17.85 11.07 0.42
N ARG A 256 -16.58 11.07 0.83
CA ARG A 256 -15.86 9.85 1.20
C ARG A 256 -15.62 9.84 2.70
N LEU A 257 -15.90 8.71 3.33
CA LEU A 257 -15.75 8.46 4.75
C LEU A 257 -14.84 7.25 4.90
N ALA A 258 -13.70 7.39 5.60
CA ALA A 258 -12.88 6.27 5.97
C ALA A 258 -12.69 6.23 7.49
N GLY A 259 -12.71 5.03 8.06
CA GLY A 259 -12.49 4.79 9.48
C GLY A 259 -11.78 3.48 9.70
N GLY A 260 -10.79 3.47 10.57
CA GLY A 260 -10.01 2.29 10.93
C GLY A 260 -9.86 2.19 12.44
N THR A 261 -9.92 0.98 12.98
CA THR A 261 -9.65 0.72 14.40
C THR A 261 -9.05 -0.66 14.60
N ILE A 262 -8.10 -0.75 15.53
CA ILE A 262 -7.62 -2.00 16.10
C ILE A 262 -8.31 -2.16 17.46
N LEU A 263 -9.12 -3.20 17.60
CA LEU A 263 -9.87 -3.45 18.82
C LEU A 263 -8.95 -4.02 19.90
N GLY A 264 -9.00 -3.42 21.10
CA GLY A 264 -8.25 -3.89 22.26
C GLY A 264 -7.20 -2.88 22.71
N PRO A 265 -6.10 -3.33 23.34
CA PRO A 265 -5.02 -2.45 23.75
C PRO A 265 -4.25 -1.91 22.54
N ALA A 266 -3.59 -0.77 22.73
CA ALA A 266 -2.68 -0.22 21.74
C ALA A 266 -1.59 -1.23 21.37
N VAL A 267 -1.32 -1.34 20.08
CA VAL A 267 -0.28 -2.17 19.47
C VAL A 267 0.81 -1.28 18.85
N PRO A 268 2.02 -1.80 18.64
CA PRO A 268 3.13 -1.04 18.08
C PRO A 268 2.79 -0.35 16.75
N ASN A 269 3.49 0.76 16.47
CA ASN A 269 3.29 1.56 15.26
C ASN A 269 3.50 0.78 13.94
N PHE A 270 4.18 -0.37 14.00
CA PHE A 270 4.28 -1.32 12.90
C PHE A 270 2.90 -1.72 12.35
N PHE A 271 1.88 -1.72 13.20
CA PHE A 271 0.51 -2.06 12.84
C PHE A 271 -0.37 -0.84 12.52
N ASP A 272 0.15 0.38 12.55
CA ASP A 272 -0.66 1.59 12.36
C ASP A 272 -1.41 1.60 11.02
N PHE A 273 -2.57 2.26 11.05
CA PHE A 273 -3.14 2.88 9.87
C PHE A 273 -2.38 4.14 9.52
N TYR A 274 -2.27 4.45 8.22
CA TYR A 274 -1.62 5.64 7.71
C TYR A 274 -2.58 6.46 6.86
N LEU A 275 -2.65 7.75 7.17
CA LEU A 275 -3.47 8.71 6.47
C LEU A 275 -2.57 9.80 5.86
N GLY A 276 -2.85 10.16 4.61
CA GLY A 276 -2.08 11.17 3.88
C GLY A 276 -1.82 10.77 2.43
N GLY A 277 -1.27 11.71 1.66
CA GLY A 277 -0.90 11.49 0.27
C GLY A 277 -2.08 11.56 -0.71
N LEU A 278 -1.79 11.28 -1.99
CA LEU A 278 -2.71 11.48 -3.11
C LEU A 278 -4.04 10.72 -2.98
N ILE A 279 -3.99 9.48 -2.46
CA ILE A 279 -5.14 8.57 -2.37
C ILE A 279 -5.91 8.72 -1.04
N GLY A 280 -5.36 9.47 -0.09
CA GLY A 280 -5.97 9.75 1.21
C GLY A 280 -6.04 11.26 1.46
N PHE A 281 -5.55 11.71 2.62
CA PHE A 281 -5.56 13.11 3.01
C PHE A 281 -4.51 13.92 2.23
N LYS A 282 -4.89 14.41 1.03
CA LYS A 282 -4.01 15.05 0.03
C LYS A 282 -3.21 16.24 0.55
N ALA A 283 -3.73 16.97 1.53
CA ALA A 283 -3.05 18.13 2.10
C ALA A 283 -1.81 17.78 2.95
N TYR A 284 -1.65 16.51 3.34
CA TYR A 284 -0.54 16.01 4.14
C TYR A 284 0.24 14.93 3.37
N PRO A 285 1.57 14.78 3.59
CA PRO A 285 2.35 13.79 2.86
C PRO A 285 1.90 12.36 3.18
N PHE A 286 2.27 11.42 2.31
CA PHE A 286 2.14 10.00 2.61
C PHE A 286 2.79 9.68 3.96
N TYR A 287 2.10 8.85 4.75
CA TYR A 287 2.56 8.34 6.05
C TYR A 287 2.78 9.38 7.15
N SER A 288 2.29 10.61 6.97
CA SER A 288 2.45 11.70 7.95
C SER A 288 1.53 11.56 9.16
N LEU A 289 0.29 11.13 8.96
CA LEU A 289 -0.64 10.80 10.04
C LEU A 289 -0.64 9.28 10.20
N SER A 290 -0.39 8.79 11.41
CA SER A 290 -0.44 7.36 11.69
C SER A 290 -0.97 7.07 13.09
N GLY A 291 -1.56 5.90 13.26
CA GLY A 291 -2.04 5.40 14.55
C GLY A 291 -2.85 4.13 14.43
N ASN A 292 -3.15 3.49 15.56
CA ASN A 292 -3.98 2.29 15.63
C ASN A 292 -5.45 2.54 15.26
N GLU A 293 -5.86 3.80 15.36
CA GLU A 293 -7.17 4.31 14.95
C GLU A 293 -7.00 5.41 13.89
N MET A 294 -7.99 5.50 13.00
CA MET A 294 -8.09 6.62 12.07
C MET A 294 -9.55 6.97 11.77
N ALA A 295 -9.79 8.24 11.49
CA ALA A 295 -11.06 8.73 10.97
C ALA A 295 -10.80 9.87 9.98
N TRP A 296 -11.45 9.79 8.82
CA TRP A 296 -11.26 10.75 7.73
C TRP A 296 -12.56 10.97 6.97
N VAL A 297 -12.84 12.24 6.68
CA VAL A 297 -13.95 12.69 5.85
C VAL A 297 -13.37 13.57 4.75
N ASN A 298 -13.72 13.25 3.51
CA ASN A 298 -13.45 14.07 2.35
C ASN A 298 -14.76 14.50 1.69
N LEU A 299 -14.85 15.78 1.38
CA LEU A 299 -15.91 16.37 0.57
C LEU A 299 -15.30 16.91 -0.70
N THR A 300 -15.72 16.41 -1.85
CA THR A 300 -15.25 16.86 -3.16
C THR A 300 -16.43 17.32 -4.00
N TYR A 301 -16.44 18.59 -4.39
CA TYR A 301 -17.39 19.12 -5.36
C TYR A 301 -16.73 19.19 -6.73
N ARG A 302 -17.29 18.46 -7.70
CA ARG A 302 -16.75 18.31 -9.06
C ARG A 302 -17.76 18.79 -10.10
N PHE A 303 -17.27 19.48 -11.13
CA PHE A 303 -18.09 19.97 -12.23
C PHE A 303 -17.32 20.02 -13.55
N PRO A 304 -18.01 19.87 -14.69
CA PRO A 304 -17.38 20.01 -16.00
C PRO A 304 -16.97 21.47 -16.26
N LEU A 305 -15.72 21.70 -16.67
CA LEU A 305 -15.30 22.99 -17.24
C LEU A 305 -15.60 23.02 -18.74
N TRP A 306 -15.23 21.95 -19.44
CA TRP A 306 -15.51 21.75 -20.85
C TRP A 306 -15.84 20.28 -21.10
N ARG A 307 -16.83 20.05 -21.94
CA ARG A 307 -17.22 18.74 -22.43
C ARG A 307 -17.30 18.82 -23.94
N ASP A 308 -17.14 17.68 -24.60
CA ASP A 308 -17.29 17.59 -26.05
C ASP A 308 -16.34 18.57 -26.75
N ILE A 309 -15.09 18.65 -26.26
CA ILE A 309 -14.07 19.55 -26.78
C ILE A 309 -13.78 19.21 -28.25
N ASP A 310 -13.80 17.91 -28.57
CA ASP A 310 -13.63 17.34 -29.92
C ASP A 310 -12.43 17.90 -30.70
N TYR A 311 -11.37 18.27 -29.98
CA TYR A 311 -10.18 18.89 -30.54
C TYR A 311 -9.05 17.88 -30.70
N LYS A 312 -8.42 17.90 -31.89
CA LYS A 312 -7.29 17.03 -32.25
C LYS A 312 -6.00 17.83 -32.29
N MET A 313 -5.03 17.44 -31.47
CA MET A 313 -3.67 17.96 -31.52
C MET A 313 -2.69 16.81 -31.72
N SER A 314 -2.21 16.62 -32.95
CA SER A 314 -1.30 15.53 -33.31
C SER A 314 -1.89 14.16 -32.92
N PHE A 315 -1.20 13.38 -32.09
CA PHE A 315 -1.61 12.08 -31.59
C PHE A 315 -2.60 12.15 -30.42
N LEU A 316 -2.95 13.34 -29.92
CA LEU A 316 -3.88 13.53 -28.80
C LEU A 316 -5.25 14.02 -29.28
N TYR A 317 -6.29 13.42 -28.72
CA TYR A 317 -7.68 13.82 -28.86
C TYR A 317 -8.21 14.31 -27.50
N PHE A 318 -8.65 15.56 -27.41
CA PHE A 318 -9.19 16.13 -26.17
C PHE A 318 -10.70 15.92 -26.10
N ASP A 319 -11.16 15.28 -25.02
CA ASP A 319 -12.57 14.91 -24.85
C ASP A 319 -13.25 15.85 -23.84
N LYS A 320 -12.77 15.87 -22.59
CA LYS A 320 -13.42 16.60 -21.49
C LYS A 320 -12.44 17.04 -20.41
N ILE A 321 -12.78 18.13 -19.73
CA ILE A 321 -12.03 18.70 -18.61
C ILE A 321 -12.99 18.96 -17.45
N PHE A 322 -12.64 18.46 -16.27
CA PHE A 322 -13.37 18.67 -15.03
C PHE A 322 -12.49 19.39 -14.02
N LEU A 323 -13.12 20.24 -13.23
CA LEU A 323 -12.51 20.86 -12.06
C LEU A 323 -13.23 20.36 -10.81
N SER A 324 -12.48 20.14 -9.74
CA SER A 324 -13.06 19.89 -8.44
C SER A 324 -12.36 20.67 -7.35
N PHE A 325 -13.13 21.04 -6.32
CA PHE A 325 -12.63 21.54 -5.05
C PHE A 325 -12.88 20.49 -3.99
N HIS A 326 -11.90 20.27 -3.12
CA HIS A 326 -12.01 19.29 -2.06
C HIS A 326 -11.67 19.90 -0.70
N PHE A 327 -12.30 19.35 0.33
CA PHE A 327 -12.04 19.63 1.73
C PHE A 327 -11.89 18.31 2.48
N ASP A 328 -10.85 18.23 3.30
CA ASP A 328 -10.49 17.07 4.09
C ASP A 328 -10.49 17.41 5.57
N TYR A 329 -11.03 16.51 6.38
CA TYR A 329 -10.98 16.58 7.83
C TYR A 329 -10.76 15.19 8.39
N GLY A 330 -9.67 15.00 9.15
CA GLY A 330 -9.33 13.67 9.65
C GLY A 330 -8.14 13.65 10.58
N ASN A 331 -7.94 12.50 11.22
CA ASN A 331 -6.79 12.23 12.05
C ASN A 331 -6.52 10.72 12.13
N ALA A 332 -5.31 10.38 12.55
CA ALA A 332 -4.94 9.05 13.02
C ALA A 332 -4.27 9.19 14.38
N TRP A 333 -4.57 8.27 15.29
CA TRP A 333 -4.11 8.31 16.68
C TRP A 333 -3.97 6.90 17.25
N THR A 334 -3.33 6.79 18.41
CA THR A 334 -3.21 5.54 19.15
C THR A 334 -3.65 5.79 20.58
N GLY A 335 -4.66 5.05 21.05
CA GLY A 335 -5.18 5.16 22.42
C GLY A 335 -6.43 6.03 22.52
N ASP A 336 -6.45 6.96 23.48
CA ASP A 336 -7.64 7.79 23.73
C ASP A 336 -7.98 8.68 22.53
N ILE A 337 -9.28 8.77 22.21
CA ILE A 337 -9.76 9.59 21.09
C ILE A 337 -9.40 11.06 21.35
N PRO A 338 -8.65 11.71 20.44
CA PRO A 338 -8.26 13.10 20.60
C PRO A 338 -9.48 14.02 20.47
N SER A 339 -9.35 15.26 20.92
CA SER A 339 -10.41 16.25 20.74
C SER A 339 -10.63 16.50 19.24
N PHE A 340 -11.87 16.77 18.84
CA PHE A 340 -12.19 17.17 17.47
C PHE A 340 -11.43 18.44 17.02
N SER A 341 -10.95 19.25 17.97
CA SER A 341 -10.06 20.39 17.66
C SER A 341 -8.70 19.97 17.12
N ASP A 342 -8.24 18.75 17.44
CA ASP A 342 -6.90 18.26 17.12
C ASP A 342 -6.87 17.58 15.74
N PHE A 343 -8.04 17.28 15.18
CA PHE A 343 -8.18 16.77 13.83
C PHE A 343 -7.69 17.80 12.81
N LYS A 344 -6.96 17.28 11.82
CA LYS A 344 -6.31 18.11 10.82
C LYS A 344 -7.28 18.44 9.69
N LYS A 345 -7.09 19.61 9.09
CA LYS A 345 -7.91 20.14 7.99
C LYS A 345 -7.03 20.42 6.78
N GLY A 346 -7.59 20.17 5.61
CA GLY A 346 -6.98 20.59 4.36
C GLY A 346 -8.02 20.92 3.31
N ALA A 347 -7.62 21.71 2.33
CA ALA A 347 -8.46 22.00 1.17
C ALA A 347 -7.61 22.13 -0.08
N GLY A 348 -8.21 21.91 -1.24
CA GLY A 348 -7.50 22.04 -2.48
C GLY A 348 -8.40 22.07 -3.70
N ALA A 349 -7.75 22.08 -4.86
CA ALA A 349 -8.39 21.98 -6.15
C ALA A 349 -7.69 20.94 -7.02
N GLU A 350 -8.45 20.31 -7.90
CA GLU A 350 -7.96 19.30 -8.83
C GLU A 350 -8.57 19.54 -10.20
N ILE A 351 -7.72 19.59 -11.22
CA ILE A 351 -8.13 19.56 -12.62
C ILE A 351 -7.88 18.15 -13.16
N ARG A 352 -8.88 17.61 -13.84
CA ARG A 352 -8.82 16.32 -14.55
C ARG A 352 -9.14 16.54 -16.01
N MET A 353 -8.34 15.93 -16.87
CA MET A 353 -8.49 16.00 -18.31
C MET A 353 -8.50 14.58 -18.86
N HIS A 354 -9.56 14.25 -19.59
CA HIS A 354 -9.66 12.99 -20.32
C HIS A 354 -9.37 13.23 -21.80
N MET A 355 -8.50 12.40 -22.35
CA MET A 355 -8.02 12.44 -23.73
C MET A 355 -7.88 11.02 -24.27
N ASN A 356 -7.69 10.88 -25.59
CA ASN A 356 -7.25 9.64 -26.21
C ASN A 356 -5.94 9.87 -26.97
N SER A 357 -4.94 9.02 -26.70
CA SER A 357 -3.68 8.95 -27.46
C SER A 357 -3.79 7.96 -28.61
N TYR A 358 -3.21 8.30 -29.76
CA TYR A 358 -3.26 7.50 -31.00
C TYR A 358 -4.68 7.04 -31.37
N TYR A 359 -5.68 7.86 -31.04
CA TYR A 359 -7.11 7.65 -31.27
C TYR A 359 -7.75 6.44 -30.57
N LEU A 360 -6.97 5.59 -29.90
CA LEU A 360 -7.44 4.32 -29.32
C LEU A 360 -7.12 4.15 -27.84
N PHE A 361 -6.08 4.81 -27.32
CA PHE A 361 -5.63 4.61 -25.94
C PHE A 361 -6.19 5.70 -25.04
N PRO A 362 -7.05 5.36 -24.06
CA PRO A 362 -7.48 6.31 -23.03
C PRO A 362 -6.27 6.94 -22.34
N THR A 363 -6.29 8.25 -22.15
CA THR A 363 -5.22 9.03 -21.54
C THR A 363 -5.84 10.06 -20.62
N ALA A 364 -5.77 9.79 -19.32
CA ALA A 364 -6.26 10.65 -18.26
C ALA A 364 -5.08 11.41 -17.65
N VAL A 365 -5.19 12.73 -17.53
CA VAL A 365 -4.21 13.58 -16.86
C VAL A 365 -4.88 14.28 -15.71
N PHE A 366 -4.22 14.34 -14.56
CA PHE A 366 -4.69 15.12 -13.43
C PHE A 366 -3.57 15.98 -12.85
N PHE A 367 -3.98 17.10 -12.25
CA PHE A 367 -3.14 17.92 -11.41
C PHE A 367 -3.95 18.37 -10.20
N ASN A 368 -3.37 18.21 -9.01
CA ASN A 368 -3.97 18.55 -7.73
C ASN A 368 -3.05 19.50 -6.97
N ALA A 369 -3.63 20.55 -6.38
CA ALA A 369 -2.97 21.42 -5.42
C ALA A 369 -3.78 21.45 -4.12
N SER A 370 -3.14 21.10 -3.01
CA SER A 370 -3.77 21.02 -1.68
C SER A 370 -2.96 21.76 -0.63
N TYR A 371 -3.62 22.40 0.33
CA TYR A 371 -3.01 23.13 1.44
C TYR A 371 -3.47 22.54 2.77
N GLY A 372 -2.51 22.22 3.66
CA GLY A 372 -2.78 21.73 5.01
C GLY A 372 -2.84 22.89 6.00
N PHE A 373 -3.95 23.07 6.70
CA PHE A 373 -4.14 24.23 7.59
C PHE A 373 -3.46 24.06 8.94
N ASP A 374 -3.42 22.83 9.45
CA ASP A 374 -2.90 22.50 10.77
C ASP A 374 -1.47 21.99 10.69
N GLN A 375 -0.61 22.44 11.60
CA GLN A 375 0.78 22.02 11.72
C GLN A 375 0.93 21.02 12.86
N PHE A 376 1.79 20.02 12.70
CA PHE A 376 2.12 19.06 13.74
C PHE A 376 3.53 18.48 13.55
N ASP A 377 4.07 17.95 14.63
CA ASP A 377 5.38 17.32 14.66
C ASP A 377 5.22 15.79 14.78
N LYS A 378 6.08 15.05 14.07
CA LYS A 378 6.15 13.59 14.11
C LYS A 378 7.59 13.16 14.39
N VAL A 379 7.76 12.29 15.37
CA VAL A 379 9.06 11.65 15.61
C VAL A 379 9.30 10.59 14.53
N VAL A 380 10.43 10.70 13.86
CA VAL A 380 10.95 9.75 12.85
C VAL A 380 12.35 9.31 13.28
N GLU A 381 12.89 8.24 12.71
CA GLU A 381 14.22 7.72 13.08
C GLU A 381 15.34 8.77 13.03
N GLN A 382 15.23 9.73 12.10
CA GLN A 382 16.21 10.80 11.89
C GLN A 382 15.95 12.08 12.71
N GLY A 383 14.95 12.08 13.61
CA GLY A 383 14.62 13.23 14.47
C GLY A 383 13.14 13.60 14.45
N VAL A 384 12.83 14.89 14.49
CA VAL A 384 11.44 15.40 14.47
C VAL A 384 11.15 16.00 13.10
N ALA A 385 10.16 15.45 12.40
CA ALA A 385 9.64 15.98 11.15
C ALA A 385 8.38 16.82 11.40
N THR A 386 8.39 18.07 10.95
CA THR A 386 7.24 18.98 11.04
C THR A 386 6.46 18.97 9.73
N TYR A 387 5.13 18.81 9.80
CA TYR A 387 4.24 18.79 8.64
C TYR A 387 3.14 19.87 8.75
N GLY A 388 2.61 20.31 7.61
CA GLY A 388 1.47 21.23 7.52
C GLY A 388 1.86 22.69 7.26
N LYS A 389 0.84 23.55 7.07
CA LYS A 389 0.97 24.95 6.62
C LYS A 389 1.71 25.14 5.29
N GLU A 390 1.65 24.13 4.44
CA GLU A 390 2.38 24.09 3.17
C GLU A 390 1.47 23.62 2.03
N TRP A 391 1.88 23.97 0.80
CA TRP A 391 1.23 23.50 -0.42
C TRP A 391 1.81 22.17 -0.86
N ARG A 392 0.92 21.26 -1.30
CA ARG A 392 1.26 19.98 -1.91
C ARG A 392 0.71 19.91 -3.31
N PHE A 393 1.54 19.41 -4.21
CA PHE A 393 1.22 19.26 -5.62
C PHE A 393 1.34 17.80 -6.02
N TYR A 394 0.30 17.29 -6.68
CA TYR A 394 0.31 15.95 -7.27
C TYR A 394 -0.09 16.07 -8.73
N GLY A 395 0.47 15.21 -9.57
CA GLY A 395 0.07 15.10 -10.95
C GLY A 395 0.53 13.79 -11.55
N GLY A 396 -0.15 13.37 -12.62
CA GLY A 396 0.17 12.12 -13.28
C GLY A 396 -0.61 11.91 -14.57
N ILE A 397 -0.16 10.92 -15.34
CA ILE A 397 -0.80 10.42 -16.56
C ILE A 397 -1.25 8.99 -16.27
N LEU A 398 -2.50 8.68 -16.61
CA LEU A 398 -3.19 7.44 -16.29
C LEU A 398 -3.96 6.94 -17.52
N PHE A 399 -4.43 5.69 -17.48
CA PHE A 399 -5.40 5.18 -18.46
C PHE A 399 -6.86 5.46 -18.07
N GLY A 400 -7.09 5.77 -16.80
CA GLY A 400 -8.39 6.11 -16.22
C GLY A 400 -8.17 6.69 -14.83
N PHE A 401 -9.20 7.28 -14.24
CA PHE A 401 -9.07 7.92 -12.91
C PHE A 401 -9.25 6.95 -11.74
N ASP A 402 -9.39 5.65 -11.99
CA ASP A 402 -9.64 4.62 -10.97
C ASP A 402 -8.58 4.64 -9.86
N ILE A 403 -7.30 4.86 -10.20
CA ILE A 403 -6.20 4.93 -9.22
C ILE A 403 -6.33 6.16 -8.29
N VAL A 404 -6.74 7.31 -8.81
CA VAL A 404 -6.92 8.54 -8.00
C VAL A 404 -8.24 8.47 -7.23
N ASN A 405 -9.15 7.61 -7.68
CA ASN A 405 -10.36 7.24 -6.97
C ASN A 405 -10.15 5.98 -6.11
N SER A 406 -8.92 5.45 -6.01
CA SER A 406 -8.66 4.09 -5.52
C SER A 406 -9.11 3.85 -4.09
N LYS A 407 -9.59 2.62 -3.90
CA LYS A 407 -10.02 1.99 -2.65
C LYS A 407 -8.80 1.44 -1.89
N SER A 408 -8.87 1.47 -0.56
CA SER A 408 -7.97 0.81 0.40
C SER A 408 -6.46 1.03 0.21
N GLY A 409 -5.92 2.09 0.84
CA GLY A 409 -4.48 2.36 0.94
C GLY A 409 -4.07 2.88 2.32
N PHE A 410 -4.78 2.45 3.37
CA PHE A 410 -4.61 2.99 4.73
C PHE A 410 -3.78 2.11 5.65
N THR A 411 -3.33 0.93 5.22
CA THR A 411 -2.48 0.06 6.04
C THR A 411 -1.00 0.36 5.81
N ASN A 412 -0.16 -0.01 6.79
CA ASN A 412 1.28 0.22 6.73
C ASN A 412 1.92 -0.27 5.42
N PRO A 413 2.63 0.59 4.66
CA PRO A 413 3.39 0.17 3.47
C PRO A 413 4.60 -0.72 3.81
N ASN A 414 5.14 -0.60 5.03
CA ASN A 414 6.24 -1.43 5.50
C ASN A 414 5.78 -2.88 5.71
N ARG A 415 4.46 -3.11 5.81
CA ARG A 415 3.86 -4.43 5.54
C ARG A 415 3.72 -4.54 4.02
N LEU A 416 4.83 -4.90 3.37
CA LEU A 416 4.98 -5.01 1.93
C LEU A 416 3.75 -5.73 1.33
N ARG A 417 2.91 -4.97 0.63
CA ARG A 417 1.90 -5.46 -0.31
C ARG A 417 2.12 -4.82 -1.67
#